data_AF-A0A8H5GP01-F1
#
_entry.id   AF-A0A8H5GP01-F1
#
_cell.length_a   1.000
_cell.length_b   1.000
_cell.length_c   1.000
_cell.angle_alpha   90.00
_cell.angle_beta   90.00
_cell.angle_gamma   90.00
#
_symmetry.space_group_name_H-M   'P 1'
#
loop_
_entity.id
_entity.type
_entity.pdbx_description
1 polymer ?
#
loop_
_entity_poly.entity_id
_entity_poly.type
_entity_poly.pdbx_seq_one_letter_code
_entity_poly.pdbx_strand_id
1 'polypeptide(L)'
;MTSPCSLDEMPQEVILHVLSFLDLPDLASLSQVSSLLAQLASDPLLHKNRLRIVAPSRIQHSLFGQGPQGVALRPTIIDLVHRGVFKGLGIERRWRDGVYLYSQRSIIQYESSVKLTRTHAANVVNIHLRRRKNATEQGLLANLHQSHVLPDVESSSLRVSRTLLPVMRKLKWSFQRDRMARVFRDGTVCSSGVGSLEALSAFTQWLESRGKGVVQEDSERVRLALCPDIRKRVRYYEHLH
;
A
#
# COMPACT_ATOMS: atom_id res chain seq x y z
N MET A 1 -41.81 49.96 49.40
CA MET A 1 -42.17 48.59 48.99
C MET A 1 -42.08 48.55 47.47
N THR A 2 -40.98 48.04 46.93
CA THR A 2 -40.79 47.92 45.47
C THR A 2 -41.63 46.75 44.99
N SER A 3 -42.62 47.02 44.14
CA SER A 3 -43.39 45.99 43.42
C SER A 3 -42.42 45.09 42.64
N PRO A 4 -42.63 43.76 42.64
CA PRO A 4 -41.80 42.86 41.85
C PRO A 4 -41.96 43.21 40.37
N CYS A 5 -40.84 43.50 39.70
CA CYS A 5 -40.80 43.74 38.26
C CYS A 5 -41.33 42.49 37.55
N SER A 6 -42.40 42.65 36.76
CA SER A 6 -42.99 41.52 36.05
C SER A 6 -42.08 41.10 34.90
N LEU A 7 -42.01 39.80 34.61
CA LEU A 7 -41.12 39.25 33.57
C LEU A 7 -41.44 39.81 32.16
N ASP A 8 -42.67 40.29 31.98
CA ASP A 8 -43.17 40.90 30.74
C ASP A 8 -42.68 42.35 30.53
N GLU A 9 -42.18 43.01 31.59
CA GLU A 9 -41.59 44.36 31.51
C GLU A 9 -40.12 44.34 31.07
N MET A 10 -39.48 43.17 31.05
CA MET A 10 -38.09 43.04 30.60
C MET A 10 -37.98 43.03 29.07
N PRO A 11 -36.90 43.60 28.51
CA PRO A 11 -36.61 43.47 27.08
C PRO A 11 -36.45 41.99 26.68
N GLN A 12 -37.05 41.61 25.55
CA GLN A 12 -37.07 40.23 25.06
C GLN A 12 -35.65 39.69 24.81
N GLU A 13 -34.70 40.56 24.47
CA GLU A 13 -33.29 40.21 24.24
C GLU A 13 -32.63 39.68 25.52
N VAL A 14 -32.96 40.28 26.67
CA VAL A 14 -32.39 39.86 27.95
C VAL A 14 -33.00 38.53 28.37
N ILE A 15 -34.31 38.35 28.14
CA ILE A 15 -35.00 37.07 28.40
C ILE A 15 -34.40 35.98 27.51
N LEU A 16 -34.26 36.22 26.20
CA LEU A 16 -33.61 35.30 25.27
C LEU A 16 -32.17 34.96 25.67
N HIS A 17 -31.42 35.94 26.20
CA HIS A 17 -30.08 35.69 26.70
C HIS A 17 -30.09 34.76 27.91
N VAL A 18 -30.97 34.98 28.89
CA VAL A 18 -31.12 34.09 30.05
C VAL A 18 -31.54 32.67 29.61
N LEU A 19 -32.53 32.57 28.72
CA LEU A 19 -33.01 31.30 28.19
C LEU A 19 -31.95 30.55 27.38
N SER A 20 -30.93 31.23 26.85
CA SER A 20 -29.83 30.60 26.10
C SER A 20 -28.90 29.74 26.97
N PHE A 21 -28.96 29.90 28.30
CA PHE A 21 -28.22 29.07 29.27
C PHE A 21 -29.03 27.91 29.83
N LEU A 22 -30.33 27.84 29.55
CA LEU A 22 -31.21 26.78 30.05
C LEU A 22 -31.20 25.54 29.16
N ASP A 23 -31.42 24.38 29.79
CA ASP A 23 -31.48 23.09 29.12
C ASP A 23 -32.81 22.84 28.41
N LEU A 24 -32.85 21.80 27.55
CA LEU A 24 -34.00 21.52 26.65
C LEU A 24 -35.25 21.14 27.44
N PRO A 25 -35.15 20.29 28.48
CA PRO A 25 -36.29 20.03 29.37
C PRO A 25 -36.79 21.28 30.10
N ASP A 26 -35.90 22.19 30.49
CA ASP A 26 -36.28 23.40 31.22
C ASP A 26 -37.04 24.38 30.32
N LEU A 27 -36.57 24.57 29.08
CA LEU A 27 -37.29 25.37 28.07
C LEU A 27 -38.66 24.76 27.74
N ALA A 28 -38.76 23.44 27.65
CA ALA A 28 -40.02 22.74 27.40
C ALA A 28 -41.00 22.85 28.59
N SER A 29 -40.48 23.02 29.80
CA SER A 29 -41.29 23.29 30.99
C SER A 29 -41.76 24.75 31.01
N LEU A 30 -40.87 25.69 30.70
CA LEU A 30 -41.20 27.12 30.63
C LEU A 30 -42.19 27.47 29.50
N SER A 31 -42.14 26.75 28.38
CA SER A 31 -43.10 26.93 27.28
C SER A 31 -44.52 26.52 27.66
N GLN A 32 -44.71 25.71 28.70
CA GLN A 32 -46.03 25.34 29.23
C GLN A 32 -46.57 26.38 30.23
N VAL A 33 -45.68 27.18 30.84
CA VAL A 33 -46.04 28.15 31.89
C VAL A 33 -46.56 29.46 31.30
N SER A 34 -46.02 29.93 30.18
CA SER A 34 -46.42 31.18 29.54
C SER A 34 -46.35 31.09 28.03
N SER A 35 -47.34 31.67 27.34
CA SER A 35 -47.38 31.74 25.88
C SER A 35 -46.24 32.60 25.29
N LEU A 36 -45.82 33.64 26.01
CA LEU A 36 -44.69 34.48 25.64
C LEU A 36 -43.38 33.68 25.69
N LEU A 37 -43.18 32.92 26.77
CA LEU A 37 -42.03 32.03 26.90
C LEU A 37 -42.07 30.90 25.88
N ALA A 38 -43.25 30.41 25.49
CA ALA A 38 -43.40 29.43 24.43
C ALA A 38 -42.91 29.97 23.07
N GLN A 39 -43.26 31.21 22.74
CA GLN A 39 -42.80 31.86 21.51
C GLN A 39 -41.28 32.06 21.54
N LEU A 40 -40.72 32.59 22.63
CA LEU A 40 -39.28 32.79 22.76
C LEU A 40 -38.50 31.46 22.81
N ALA A 41 -39.03 30.43 23.45
CA ALA A 41 -38.40 29.10 23.50
C ALA A 41 -38.37 28.42 22.14
N SER A 42 -39.28 28.78 21.22
CA SER A 42 -39.30 28.31 19.83
C SER A 42 -38.41 29.11 18.88
N ASP A 43 -37.75 30.17 19.36
CA ASP A 43 -36.92 31.02 18.52
C ASP A 43 -35.69 30.26 17.97
N PRO A 44 -35.51 30.18 16.63
CA PRO A 44 -34.35 29.54 16.04
C PRO A 44 -33.01 30.21 16.44
N LEU A 45 -32.99 31.51 16.73
CA LEU A 45 -31.78 32.21 17.17
C LEU A 45 -31.35 31.77 18.57
N LEU A 46 -32.30 31.56 19.47
CA LEU A 46 -32.05 31.01 20.80
C LEU A 46 -31.41 29.63 20.71
N HIS A 47 -31.98 28.73 19.90
CA HIS A 47 -31.42 27.39 19.72
C HIS A 47 -30.02 27.41 19.10
N LYS A 48 -29.76 28.31 18.15
CA LYS A 48 -28.44 28.48 17.53
C LYS A 48 -27.39 28.97 18.53
N ASN A 49 -27.74 29.98 19.35
CA ASN A 49 -26.84 30.51 20.37
C ASN A 49 -26.59 29.49 21.47
N ARG A 50 -27.65 28.79 21.91
CA ARG A 50 -27.54 27.74 22.91
C ARG A 50 -26.64 26.60 22.47
N LEU A 51 -26.72 26.13 21.22
CA LEU A 51 -25.83 25.08 20.71
C LEU A 51 -24.35 25.49 20.82
N ARG A 52 -24.04 26.79 20.69
CA ARG A 52 -22.69 27.33 20.87
C ARG A 52 -22.26 27.44 22.34
N ILE A 53 -23.20 27.72 23.24
CA ILE A 53 -22.95 27.95 24.67
C ILE A 53 -22.91 26.62 25.45
N VAL A 54 -23.93 25.77 25.29
CA VAL A 54 -24.12 24.54 26.06
C VAL A 54 -23.26 23.39 25.52
N ALA A 55 -23.00 23.37 24.20
CA ALA A 55 -22.22 22.30 23.58
C ALA A 55 -21.23 22.81 22.52
N PRO A 56 -20.31 23.74 22.86
CA PRO A 56 -19.29 24.22 21.91
C PRO A 56 -18.45 23.07 21.35
N SER A 57 -18.20 22.05 22.17
CA SER A 57 -17.51 20.82 21.79
C SER A 57 -18.27 19.97 20.77
N ARG A 58 -19.61 19.97 20.71
CA ARG A 58 -20.34 19.21 19.68
C ARG A 58 -20.26 19.86 18.30
N ILE A 59 -20.06 21.18 18.24
CA ILE A 59 -19.91 21.93 16.99
C ILE A 59 -18.46 21.90 16.50
N GLN A 60 -17.48 22.00 17.40
CA GLN A 60 -16.05 22.08 17.02
C GLN A 60 -15.28 20.76 17.16
N HIS A 61 -15.65 19.86 18.08
CA HIS A 61 -14.84 18.69 18.42
C HIS A 61 -15.15 17.44 17.58
N SER A 62 -16.34 17.34 16.97
CA SER A 62 -16.65 16.19 16.09
C SER A 62 -15.95 16.25 14.73
N LEU A 63 -15.64 17.45 14.24
CA LEU A 63 -15.01 17.65 12.93
C LEU A 63 -13.50 17.83 13.00
N PHE A 64 -12.95 18.15 14.17
CA PHE A 64 -11.49 18.31 14.37
C PHE A 64 -10.93 17.41 15.47
N GLY A 65 -11.77 16.56 16.06
CA GLY A 65 -11.35 15.59 17.07
C GLY A 65 -10.52 14.45 16.47
N GLN A 66 -9.77 13.80 17.35
CA GLN A 66 -9.08 12.56 17.06
C GLN A 66 -9.92 11.40 17.59
N GLY A 67 -10.04 10.33 16.80
CA GLY A 67 -10.65 9.09 17.26
C GLY A 67 -9.79 8.41 18.35
N PRO A 68 -10.27 7.30 18.94
CA PRO A 68 -9.57 6.59 20.01
C PRO A 68 -8.17 6.07 19.61
N GLN A 69 -7.89 5.99 18.30
CA GLN A 69 -6.62 5.56 17.71
C GLN A 69 -5.71 6.74 17.34
N GLY A 70 -6.07 7.98 17.71
CA GLY A 70 -5.34 9.20 17.36
C GLY A 70 -5.55 9.69 15.91
N VAL A 71 -6.38 9.00 15.11
CA VAL A 71 -6.68 9.40 13.73
C VAL A 71 -7.65 10.58 13.73
N ALA A 72 -7.33 11.66 13.01
CA ALA A 72 -8.24 12.78 12.85
C ALA A 72 -9.56 12.33 12.19
N LEU A 73 -10.69 12.67 12.81
CA LEU A 73 -12.03 12.36 12.27
C LEU A 73 -12.27 13.06 10.92
N ARG A 74 -11.62 14.21 10.71
CA ARG A 74 -11.58 14.89 9.42
C ARG A 74 -10.27 14.59 8.69
N PRO A 75 -10.34 14.10 7.44
CA PRO A 75 -9.15 13.91 6.62
C PRO A 75 -8.49 15.25 6.30
N THR A 76 -7.16 15.28 6.37
CA THR A 76 -6.36 16.44 5.96
C THR A 76 -6.37 16.60 4.44
N ILE A 77 -5.91 17.75 3.95
CA ILE A 77 -5.77 17.98 2.49
C ILE A 77 -4.82 16.92 1.89
N ILE A 78 -3.76 16.56 2.60
CA ILE A 78 -2.81 15.51 2.18
C ILE A 78 -3.53 14.16 2.07
N ASP A 79 -4.35 13.80 3.07
CA ASP A 79 -5.13 12.55 3.02
C ASP A 79 -6.09 12.52 1.83
N LEU A 80 -6.71 13.66 1.53
CA LEU A 80 -7.61 13.81 0.38
C LEU A 80 -6.86 13.71 -0.95
N VAL A 81 -5.60 14.14 -1.01
CA VAL A 81 -4.72 13.94 -2.18
C VAL A 81 -4.34 12.46 -2.33
N HIS A 82 -3.92 11.79 -1.25
CA HIS A 82 -3.59 10.37 -1.28
C HIS A 82 -4.78 9.48 -1.65
N ARG A 83 -5.99 9.82 -1.19
CA ARG A 83 -7.24 9.15 -1.57
C ARG A 83 -7.68 9.48 -3.01
N GLY A 84 -7.01 10.39 -3.69
CA GLY A 84 -7.36 10.81 -5.05
C GLY A 84 -8.65 11.64 -5.13
N VAL A 85 -9.12 12.20 -4.01
CA VAL A 85 -10.26 13.14 -3.98
C VAL A 85 -9.81 14.48 -4.51
N PHE A 86 -8.70 15.00 -3.99
CA PHE A 86 -8.06 16.19 -4.52
C PHE A 86 -7.05 15.84 -5.60
N LYS A 87 -7.13 16.54 -6.73
CA LYS A 87 -6.32 16.34 -7.93
C LYS A 87 -5.87 17.69 -8.47
N GLY A 88 -4.65 17.76 -8.95
CA GLY A 88 -4.03 19.01 -9.37
C GLY A 88 -2.54 18.83 -9.63
N LEU A 89 -1.95 19.81 -10.31
CA LEU A 89 -0.52 19.84 -10.57
C LEU A 89 0.21 20.55 -9.42
N GLY A 90 1.10 19.83 -8.73
CA GLY A 90 1.90 20.37 -7.63
C GLY A 90 1.05 20.81 -6.42
N ILE A 91 0.05 20.01 -6.05
CA ILE A 91 -0.94 20.34 -4.99
C ILE A 91 -0.25 20.68 -3.67
N GLU A 92 0.76 19.91 -3.27
CA GLU A 92 1.48 20.13 -2.01
C GLU A 92 2.12 21.53 -1.94
N ARG A 93 2.78 21.94 -3.03
CA ARG A 93 3.40 23.27 -3.12
C ARG A 93 2.33 24.37 -3.07
N ARG A 94 1.26 24.24 -3.86
CA ARG A 94 0.17 25.23 -3.89
C ARG A 94 -0.54 25.35 -2.54
N TRP A 95 -0.70 24.23 -1.83
CA TRP A 95 -1.27 24.22 -0.49
C TRP A 95 -0.37 24.92 0.52
N ARG A 96 0.95 24.69 0.48
CA ARG A 96 1.92 25.42 1.32
C ARG A 96 1.94 26.91 1.02
N ASP A 97 1.80 27.28 -0.25
CA ASP A 97 1.75 28.67 -0.70
C ASP A 97 0.37 29.33 -0.40
N GLY A 98 -0.58 28.60 0.19
CA GLY A 98 -1.93 29.11 0.52
C GLY A 98 -2.80 29.44 -0.71
N VAL A 99 -2.41 28.94 -1.90
CA VAL A 99 -3.09 29.25 -3.17
C VAL A 99 -4.34 28.40 -3.32
N TYR A 100 -5.40 28.99 -3.86
CA TYR A 100 -6.63 28.29 -4.16
C TYR A 100 -6.39 27.12 -5.15
N LEU A 101 -6.65 25.89 -4.68
CA LEU A 101 -6.32 24.64 -5.37
C LEU A 101 -7.11 24.42 -6.68
N TYR A 102 -8.29 25.04 -6.80
CA TYR A 102 -9.22 24.86 -7.92
C TYR A 102 -9.46 26.13 -8.71
N SER A 103 -8.45 27.00 -8.80
CA SER A 103 -8.53 28.15 -9.71
C SER A 103 -8.66 27.67 -11.17
N GLN A 104 -9.35 28.42 -12.02
CA GLN A 104 -9.52 28.05 -13.43
C GLN A 104 -8.18 27.70 -14.12
N ARG A 105 -7.13 28.49 -13.84
CA ARG A 105 -5.78 28.24 -14.37
C ARG A 105 -5.19 26.92 -13.86
N SER A 106 -5.39 26.58 -12.58
CA SER A 106 -4.91 25.32 -12.01
C SER A 106 -5.57 24.10 -12.65
N ILE A 107 -6.87 24.18 -12.94
CA ILE A 107 -7.64 23.13 -13.58
C ILE A 107 -7.13 22.92 -15.01
N ILE A 108 -7.02 24.00 -15.79
CA ILE A 108 -6.50 23.95 -17.17
C ILE A 108 -5.09 23.35 -17.21
N GLN A 109 -4.20 23.77 -16.30
CA GLN A 109 -2.84 23.24 -16.22
C GLN A 109 -2.82 21.76 -15.84
N TYR A 110 -3.64 21.36 -14.88
CA TYR A 110 -3.76 19.96 -14.48
C TYR A 110 -4.28 19.10 -15.64
N GLU A 111 -5.37 19.50 -16.30
CA GLU A 111 -5.92 18.76 -17.43
C GLU A 111 -4.92 18.65 -18.59
N SER A 112 -4.21 19.73 -18.89
CA SER A 112 -3.16 19.74 -19.91
C SER A 112 -2.02 18.78 -19.53
N SER A 113 -1.60 18.77 -18.26
CA SER A 113 -0.58 17.84 -17.79
C SER A 113 -1.04 16.37 -17.84
N VAL A 114 -2.31 16.09 -17.55
CA VAL A 114 -2.89 14.74 -17.66
C VAL A 114 -2.95 14.30 -19.13
N LYS A 115 -3.32 15.20 -20.04
CA LYS A 115 -3.31 14.91 -21.48
C LYS A 115 -1.89 14.61 -21.96
N LEU A 116 -0.91 15.44 -21.59
CA LEU A 116 0.49 15.27 -21.97
C LEU A 116 1.10 13.97 -21.42
N THR A 117 0.85 13.64 -20.15
CA THR A 117 1.35 12.39 -19.56
C THR A 117 0.75 11.17 -20.22
N ARG A 118 -0.56 11.21 -20.57
CA ARG A 118 -1.22 10.13 -21.32
C ARG A 118 -0.66 9.98 -22.72
N THR A 119 -0.47 11.06 -23.47
CA THR A 119 0.09 10.98 -24.83
C THR A 119 1.54 10.50 -24.80
N HIS A 120 2.34 10.96 -23.83
CA HIS A 120 3.70 10.48 -23.64
C HIS A 120 3.74 8.99 -23.32
N ALA A 121 2.95 8.52 -22.35
CA ALA A 121 2.86 7.11 -22.00
C ALA A 121 2.39 6.26 -23.19
N ALA A 122 1.38 6.73 -23.94
CA ALA A 122 0.90 6.07 -25.15
C ALA A 122 2.00 5.97 -26.21
N ASN A 123 2.79 7.03 -26.41
CA ASN A 123 3.91 7.03 -27.37
C ASN A 123 5.01 6.06 -26.95
N VAL A 124 5.40 6.06 -25.67
CA VAL A 124 6.39 5.12 -25.12
C VAL A 124 5.90 3.67 -25.31
N VAL A 125 4.67 3.37 -24.92
CA VAL A 125 4.06 2.05 -25.12
C VAL A 125 4.03 1.69 -26.60
N ASN A 126 3.62 2.60 -27.48
CA ASN A 126 3.62 2.37 -28.93
C ASN A 126 5.02 2.08 -29.48
N ILE A 127 6.05 2.78 -29.03
CA ILE A 127 7.44 2.50 -29.43
C ILE A 127 7.83 1.09 -29.00
N HIS A 128 7.53 0.70 -27.75
CA HIS A 128 7.83 -0.64 -27.26
C HIS A 128 7.03 -1.73 -27.99
N LEU A 129 5.75 -1.50 -28.29
CA LEU A 129 4.91 -2.44 -29.03
C LEU A 129 5.37 -2.58 -30.50
N ARG A 130 5.78 -1.49 -31.15
CA ARG A 130 6.35 -1.54 -32.50
C ARG A 130 7.66 -2.31 -32.54
N ARG A 131 8.56 -2.07 -31.58
CA ARG A 131 9.80 -2.85 -31.41
C ARG A 131 9.51 -4.33 -31.23
N ARG A 132 8.48 -4.68 -30.45
CA ARG A 132 8.04 -6.06 -30.23
C ARG A 132 7.45 -6.71 -31.47
N LYS A 133 6.62 -5.99 -32.24
CA LYS A 133 5.98 -6.51 -33.46
C LYS A 133 6.98 -6.93 -34.54
N ASN A 134 8.12 -6.24 -34.62
CA ASN A 134 9.15 -6.50 -35.62
C ASN A 134 10.06 -7.69 -35.25
N ALA A 135 9.98 -8.20 -34.02
CA ALA A 135 10.66 -9.42 -33.63
C ALA A 135 9.78 -10.63 -33.93
N THR A 136 10.33 -11.66 -34.57
CA THR A 136 9.64 -12.95 -34.69
C THR A 136 9.34 -13.49 -33.28
N GLU A 137 8.13 -13.98 -33.05
CA GLU A 137 7.68 -14.38 -31.69
C GLU A 137 8.59 -15.44 -31.06
N GLN A 138 9.12 -16.35 -31.90
CA GLN A 138 10.08 -17.38 -31.49
C GLN A 138 11.47 -16.79 -31.20
N GLY A 139 11.91 -15.79 -31.97
CA GLY A 139 13.19 -15.11 -31.76
C GLY A 139 13.21 -14.25 -30.50
N LEU A 140 12.10 -13.58 -30.17
CA LEU A 140 12.01 -12.73 -28.98
C LEU A 140 12.07 -13.56 -27.69
N LEU A 141 11.32 -14.66 -27.63
CA LEU A 141 11.31 -15.54 -26.46
C LEU A 141 12.67 -16.24 -26.28
N ALA A 142 13.33 -16.64 -27.37
CA ALA A 142 14.70 -17.17 -27.32
C ALA A 142 15.70 -16.12 -26.81
N ASN A 143 15.60 -14.87 -27.27
CA ASN A 143 16.45 -13.77 -26.81
C ASN A 143 16.21 -13.43 -25.32
N LEU A 144 14.97 -13.57 -24.83
CA LEU A 144 14.67 -13.41 -23.40
C LEU A 144 15.25 -14.54 -22.54
N HIS A 145 15.36 -15.76 -23.09
CA HIS A 145 16.05 -16.86 -22.42
C HIS A 145 17.56 -16.67 -22.42
N GLN A 146 18.14 -16.24 -23.54
CA GLN A 146 19.57 -15.91 -23.64
C GLN A 146 19.98 -14.76 -22.70
N SER A 147 19.08 -13.80 -22.46
CA SER A 147 19.29 -12.74 -21.47
C SER A 147 18.90 -13.14 -20.03
N HIS A 148 18.61 -14.43 -19.79
CA HIS A 148 18.24 -14.99 -18.48
C HIS A 148 17.01 -14.35 -17.81
N VAL A 149 16.18 -13.64 -18.57
CA VAL A 149 14.88 -13.11 -18.10
C VAL A 149 13.88 -14.25 -17.98
N LEU A 150 13.89 -15.14 -18.98
CA LEU A 150 13.13 -16.39 -18.95
C LEU A 150 14.03 -17.49 -18.42
N PRO A 151 13.61 -18.21 -17.37
CA PRO A 151 14.55 -18.99 -16.60
C PRO A 151 14.69 -20.45 -17.10
N ASP A 152 13.81 -20.91 -18.00
CA ASP A 152 13.87 -22.26 -18.60
C ASP A 152 13.70 -22.20 -20.12
N VAL A 153 14.36 -23.09 -20.88
CA VAL A 153 14.23 -23.17 -22.35
C VAL A 153 12.77 -23.37 -22.78
N GLU A 154 11.99 -24.15 -22.02
CA GLU A 154 10.59 -24.39 -22.36
C GLU A 154 9.71 -23.15 -22.20
N SER A 155 10.09 -22.21 -21.32
CA SER A 155 9.42 -20.91 -21.20
C SER A 155 9.67 -20.01 -22.41
N SER A 156 10.72 -20.30 -23.19
CA SER A 156 10.99 -19.65 -24.47
C SER A 156 10.18 -20.24 -25.64
N SER A 157 9.51 -21.38 -25.43
CA SER A 157 8.75 -22.07 -26.47
C SER A 157 7.25 -21.81 -26.31
N LEU A 158 6.54 -21.65 -27.44
CA LEU A 158 5.07 -21.54 -27.46
C LEU A 158 4.37 -22.90 -27.39
N ARG A 159 5.13 -24.00 -27.36
CA ARG A 159 4.61 -25.37 -27.36
C ARG A 159 4.13 -25.81 -25.98
N VAL A 160 4.61 -25.16 -24.92
CA VAL A 160 4.25 -25.46 -23.54
C VAL A 160 3.34 -24.37 -22.98
N SER A 161 2.23 -24.78 -22.35
CA SER A 161 1.36 -23.82 -21.67
C SER A 161 2.07 -23.13 -20.52
N ARG A 162 1.91 -21.80 -20.42
CA ARG A 162 2.50 -20.98 -19.34
C ARG A 162 2.02 -21.39 -17.94
N THR A 163 0.82 -21.97 -17.84
CA THR A 163 0.27 -22.47 -16.58
C THR A 163 0.97 -23.73 -16.08
N LEU A 164 1.57 -24.51 -16.98
CA LEU A 164 2.30 -25.74 -16.65
C LEU A 164 3.76 -25.49 -16.27
N LEU A 165 4.33 -24.34 -16.64
CA LEU A 165 5.73 -24.01 -16.38
C LEU A 165 6.14 -24.16 -14.90
N PRO A 166 5.35 -23.70 -13.89
CA PRO A 166 5.73 -23.87 -12.49
C PRO A 166 5.76 -25.34 -12.04
N VAL A 167 4.82 -26.15 -12.53
CA VAL A 167 4.72 -27.58 -12.21
C VAL A 167 5.85 -28.35 -12.87
N MET A 168 6.10 -28.05 -14.15
CA MET A 168 7.15 -28.67 -14.94
C MET A 168 8.54 -28.33 -14.39
N ARG A 169 8.75 -27.10 -13.93
CA ARG A 169 9.95 -26.71 -13.20
C ARG A 169 10.11 -27.50 -11.90
N LYS A 170 9.05 -27.66 -11.11
CA LYS A 170 9.10 -28.49 -9.89
C LYS A 170 9.45 -29.94 -10.22
N LEU A 171 8.87 -30.49 -11.29
CA LEU A 171 9.15 -31.84 -11.77
C LEU A 171 10.60 -31.99 -12.25
N LYS A 172 11.12 -31.03 -13.01
CA LYS A 172 12.54 -31.01 -13.41
C LYS A 172 13.46 -30.98 -12.20
N TRP A 173 13.15 -30.14 -11.22
CA TRP A 173 13.90 -30.09 -9.97
C TRP A 173 13.81 -31.38 -9.16
N SER A 174 12.65 -32.04 -9.09
CA SER A 174 12.55 -33.36 -8.45
C SER A 174 13.33 -34.42 -9.22
N PHE A 175 13.22 -34.47 -10.55
CA PHE A 175 13.98 -35.44 -11.36
C PHE A 175 15.48 -35.22 -11.26
N GLN A 176 15.94 -33.96 -11.25
CA GLN A 176 17.34 -33.64 -11.06
C GLN A 176 17.82 -34.03 -9.66
N ARG A 177 17.01 -33.76 -8.62
CA ARG A 177 17.28 -34.22 -7.25
C ARG A 177 17.36 -35.74 -7.16
N ASP A 178 16.44 -36.46 -7.77
CA ASP A 178 16.39 -37.93 -7.75
C ASP A 178 17.53 -38.55 -8.56
N ARG A 179 17.91 -37.93 -9.68
CA ARG A 179 19.09 -38.33 -10.47
C ARG A 179 20.36 -38.13 -9.65
N MET A 180 20.51 -36.99 -8.98
CA MET A 180 21.64 -36.75 -8.10
C MET A 180 21.65 -37.73 -6.93
N ALA A 181 20.51 -37.99 -6.28
CA ALA A 181 20.40 -38.95 -5.20
C ALA A 181 20.80 -40.38 -5.62
N ARG A 182 20.42 -40.81 -6.84
CA ARG A 182 20.89 -42.09 -7.42
C ARG A 182 22.39 -42.08 -7.65
N VAL A 183 22.92 -41.03 -8.25
CA VAL A 183 24.36 -40.87 -8.47
C VAL A 183 25.15 -40.89 -7.15
N PHE A 184 24.62 -40.31 -6.06
CA PHE A 184 25.24 -40.38 -4.73
C PHE A 184 25.15 -41.77 -4.09
N ARG A 185 24.09 -42.54 -4.41
CA ARG A 185 23.91 -43.91 -3.93
C ARG A 185 24.80 -44.90 -4.68
N ASP A 186 24.93 -44.73 -5.99
CA ASP A 186 25.74 -45.58 -6.88
C ASP A 186 27.23 -45.21 -6.77
N GLY A 187 27.53 -43.92 -6.56
CA GLY A 187 28.86 -43.42 -6.30
C GLY A 187 29.22 -43.52 -4.83
N THR A 188 29.41 -44.74 -4.31
CA THR A 188 30.31 -45.11 -3.18
C THR A 188 30.60 -44.04 -2.10
N VAL A 189 29.60 -43.31 -1.60
CA VAL A 189 29.76 -42.39 -0.43
C VAL A 189 28.96 -42.89 0.78
N CYS A 190 28.08 -43.89 0.62
CA CYS A 190 27.27 -44.43 1.73
C CYS A 190 27.74 -45.77 2.29
N SER A 191 28.92 -46.28 1.94
CA SER A 191 29.48 -47.51 2.55
C SER A 191 30.38 -47.24 3.78
N SER A 192 30.62 -45.99 4.15
CA SER A 192 31.36 -45.68 5.39
C SER A 192 30.52 -44.78 6.29
N GLY A 193 30.46 -45.15 7.57
CA GLY A 193 29.48 -44.70 8.56
C GLY A 193 29.31 -43.19 8.69
N VAL A 194 28.09 -42.83 9.10
CA VAL A 194 27.68 -41.49 9.52
C VAL A 194 28.66 -40.95 10.58
N GLY A 195 29.44 -39.91 10.23
CA GLY A 195 30.15 -39.07 11.21
C GLY A 195 31.65 -38.80 10.99
N SER A 196 32.31 -39.41 10.00
CA SER A 196 33.76 -39.19 9.80
C SER A 196 34.09 -38.05 8.84
N LEU A 197 35.12 -37.25 9.18
CA LEU A 197 35.75 -36.21 8.36
C LEU A 197 36.25 -36.76 7.00
N GLU A 198 36.48 -38.07 6.92
CA GLU A 198 36.87 -38.80 5.70
C GLU A 198 35.71 -38.92 4.69
N ALA A 199 34.45 -38.97 5.14
CA ALA A 199 33.30 -39.01 4.25
C ALA A 199 33.12 -37.67 3.50
N LEU A 200 33.45 -36.56 4.16
CA LEU A 200 33.49 -35.22 3.54
C LEU A 200 34.63 -35.12 2.53
N SER A 201 35.81 -35.66 2.85
CA SER A 201 36.96 -35.74 1.93
C SER A 201 36.63 -36.55 0.68
N ALA A 202 36.04 -37.74 0.84
CA ALA A 202 35.60 -38.59 -0.26
C ALA A 202 34.50 -37.93 -1.11
N PHE A 203 33.57 -37.21 -0.47
CA PHE A 203 32.54 -36.43 -1.16
C PHE A 203 33.13 -35.25 -1.94
N THR A 204 34.11 -34.52 -1.38
CA THR A 204 34.80 -33.43 -2.09
C THR A 204 35.63 -33.95 -3.26
N GLN A 205 36.32 -35.09 -3.08
CA GLN A 205 37.12 -35.72 -4.13
C GLN A 205 36.24 -36.30 -5.25
N TRP A 206 35.06 -36.83 -4.90
CA TRP A 206 34.05 -37.25 -5.86
C TRP A 206 33.47 -36.06 -6.63
N LEU A 207 33.15 -34.96 -5.95
CA LEU A 207 32.68 -33.70 -6.56
C LEU A 207 33.71 -33.10 -7.53
N GLU A 208 34.99 -33.18 -7.19
CA GLU A 208 36.10 -32.64 -7.99
C GLU A 208 36.46 -33.51 -9.20
N SER A 209 36.22 -34.82 -9.13
CA SER A 209 36.54 -35.78 -10.19
C SER A 209 35.34 -36.12 -11.08
N ARG A 210 34.30 -36.78 -10.54
CA ARG A 210 33.12 -37.26 -11.27
C ARG A 210 31.95 -36.26 -11.27
N GLY A 211 31.87 -35.38 -10.27
CA GLY A 211 30.80 -34.39 -10.12
C GLY A 211 30.80 -33.26 -11.15
N LYS A 212 31.97 -32.96 -11.76
CA LYS A 212 32.10 -31.91 -12.80
C LYS A 212 31.27 -32.16 -14.05
N GLY A 213 31.00 -33.43 -14.40
CA GLY A 213 30.21 -33.80 -15.59
C GLY A 213 28.70 -33.87 -15.38
N VAL A 214 28.23 -33.89 -14.12
CA VAL A 214 26.81 -34.09 -13.81
C VAL A 214 26.02 -32.77 -13.79
N VAL A 215 26.70 -31.63 -13.61
CA VAL A 215 26.09 -30.31 -13.47
C VAL A 215 26.66 -29.36 -14.53
N GLN A 216 26.35 -29.61 -15.80
CA GLN A 216 26.91 -28.85 -16.94
C GLN A 216 26.19 -27.53 -17.23
N GLU A 217 24.94 -27.32 -16.81
CA GLU A 217 24.13 -26.16 -17.24
C GLU A 217 23.83 -25.12 -16.13
N ASP A 218 23.77 -25.51 -14.84
CA ASP A 218 23.41 -24.62 -13.70
C ASP A 218 24.38 -24.77 -12.51
N SER A 219 25.68 -24.77 -12.80
CA SER A 219 26.72 -25.37 -11.94
C SER A 219 26.92 -24.73 -10.56
N GLU A 220 26.69 -23.43 -10.39
CA GLU A 220 27.03 -22.75 -9.13
C GLU A 220 25.86 -22.73 -8.13
N ARG A 221 24.65 -22.41 -8.59
CA ARG A 221 23.45 -22.38 -7.73
C ARG A 221 23.07 -23.77 -7.20
N VAL A 222 23.22 -24.80 -8.04
CA VAL A 222 22.97 -26.18 -7.65
C VAL A 222 24.04 -26.68 -6.66
N ARG A 223 25.33 -26.33 -6.85
CA ARG A 223 26.40 -26.64 -5.88
C ARG A 223 26.16 -25.98 -4.52
N LEU A 224 25.72 -24.71 -4.50
CA LEU A 224 25.42 -23.98 -3.26
C LEU A 224 24.17 -24.50 -2.54
N ALA A 225 23.22 -25.10 -3.26
CA ALA A 225 22.04 -25.73 -2.66
C ALA A 225 22.33 -27.13 -2.07
N LEU A 226 23.31 -27.85 -2.63
CA LEU A 226 23.69 -29.21 -2.19
C LEU A 226 24.59 -29.22 -0.95
N CYS A 227 25.36 -28.15 -0.70
CA CYS A 227 26.30 -28.08 0.41
C CYS A 227 25.96 -26.91 1.37
N PRO A 228 25.16 -27.12 2.42
CA PRO A 228 24.75 -26.05 3.34
C PRO A 228 25.94 -25.35 4.04
N ASP A 229 27.08 -26.02 4.21
CA ASP A 229 28.28 -25.42 4.83
C ASP A 229 29.16 -24.60 3.87
N ILE A 230 29.13 -24.88 2.56
CA ILE A 230 29.80 -24.03 1.56
C ILE A 230 29.09 -22.67 1.49
N ARG A 231 27.76 -22.66 1.65
CA ARG A 231 26.98 -21.42 1.75
C ARG A 231 27.39 -20.55 2.95
N LYS A 232 27.80 -21.16 4.07
CA LYS A 232 28.34 -20.45 5.25
C LYS A 232 29.74 -19.88 4.97
N ARG A 233 30.61 -20.63 4.29
CA ARG A 233 31.96 -20.14 3.90
C ARG A 233 31.90 -19.03 2.86
N VAL A 234 31.06 -19.16 1.83
CA VAL A 234 30.90 -18.10 0.81
C VAL A 234 30.36 -16.82 1.44
N ARG A 235 29.34 -16.90 2.30
CA ARG A 235 28.88 -15.74 3.09
C ARG A 235 29.99 -15.11 3.92
N TYR A 236 30.84 -15.91 4.56
CA TYR A 236 31.97 -15.40 5.34
C TYR A 236 32.94 -14.56 4.48
N TYR A 237 33.26 -15.02 3.26
CA TYR A 237 34.11 -14.26 2.33
C TYR A 237 33.39 -13.06 1.69
N GLU A 238 32.09 -13.14 1.44
CA GLU A 238 31.28 -11.99 0.98
C GLU A 238 31.18 -10.86 2.02
N HIS A 239 31.26 -11.18 3.32
CA HIS A 239 31.26 -10.17 4.39
C HIS A 239 32.66 -9.59 4.69
N LEU A 240 33.70 -10.13 4.07
CA LEU A 240 35.08 -9.65 4.18
C LEU A 240 35.45 -8.61 3.09
N HIS A 241 34.49 -8.27 2.24
CA HIS A 241 34.63 -7.31 1.13
C HIS A 241 33.72 -6.09 1.31
#